data_AF-A0A7S2D6X8-F1
#
_entry.id   AF-A0A7S2D6X8-F1
#
_cell.length_a   1.000
_cell.length_b   1.000
_cell.length_c   1.000
_cell.angle_alpha   90.00
_cell.angle_beta   90.00
_cell.angle_gamma   90.00
#
_symmetry.space_group_name_H-M   'P 1'
#
loop_
_entity.id
_entity.type
_entity.pdbx_description
1 polymer ?
#
loop_
_entity_poly.entity_id
_entity_poly.type
_entity_poly.pdbx_seq_one_letter_code
_entity_poly.pdbx_strand_id
1 'polypeptide(L)'
;SSDADATAAALAVDSECSGTESGTCSLSALQKASYLSSKVQQDPAATRCPGSVNVRGYRGGKVELINAEWNLPDERAGPVNMVSGSVVPGMKGRTYFGDSCENGTYSPSRYASFHLLGKSLKWTTDVSGAGCGCNAALYLTSLRHSTKASKCNDYYCDAADVCGVRCTEIDLQEA
;
A
#
# COMPACT_ATOMS: atom_id res chain seq x y z
N SER A 1 19.10 -24.85 -1.81
CA SER A 1 18.84 -24.56 -0.37
C SER A 1 19.43 -23.20 -0.08
N SER A 2 18.64 -22.30 0.51
CA SER A 2 18.80 -20.84 0.69
C SER A 2 18.18 -19.96 -0.41
N ASP A 3 17.36 -18.99 0.04
CA ASP A 3 16.86 -17.78 -0.64
C ASP A 3 15.43 -17.74 -1.25
N ALA A 4 14.50 -18.59 -0.79
CA ALA A 4 13.09 -18.50 -1.22
C ALA A 4 12.20 -17.53 -0.40
N ASP A 5 12.64 -16.97 0.73
CA ASP A 5 11.71 -16.42 1.73
C ASP A 5 11.97 -14.97 2.17
N ALA A 6 12.27 -14.07 1.23
CA ALA A 6 12.47 -12.66 1.54
C ALA A 6 11.47 -11.78 0.76
N THR A 7 10.17 -12.03 0.95
CA THR A 7 9.06 -11.33 0.29
C THR A 7 8.96 -9.88 0.78
N ALA A 8 8.62 -8.93 -0.09
CA ALA A 8 8.27 -7.58 0.36
C ALA A 8 6.79 -7.52 0.73
N ALA A 9 6.42 -6.71 1.72
CA ALA A 9 5.02 -6.46 1.99
C ALA A 9 4.54 -5.27 1.14
N ALA A 10 3.45 -5.48 0.42
CA ALA A 10 2.71 -4.44 -0.27
C ALA A 10 1.41 -4.19 0.50
N LEU A 11 1.08 -2.92 0.70
CA LEU A 11 -0.24 -2.54 1.20
C LEU A 11 -0.94 -1.78 0.07
N ALA A 12 -1.85 -2.45 -0.62
CA ALA A 12 -2.74 -1.78 -1.56
C ALA A 12 -4.17 -1.86 -1.05
N VAL A 13 -4.90 -0.76 -1.14
CA VAL A 13 -6.36 -0.81 -1.05
C VAL A 13 -6.86 -0.64 -2.46
N ASP A 14 -7.14 -1.78 -3.08
CA ASP A 14 -7.78 -1.81 -4.39
C ASP A 14 -9.28 -1.74 -4.20
N SER A 15 -9.82 -0.55 -4.37
CA SER A 15 -11.25 -0.36 -4.34
C SER A 15 -11.84 -0.68 -5.72
N GLU A 16 -11.90 -1.95 -6.08
CA GLU A 16 -12.79 -2.39 -7.16
C GLU A 16 -14.24 -2.40 -6.66
N CYS A 17 -14.76 -1.25 -6.20
CA CYS A 17 -16.18 -1.12 -5.82
C CYS A 17 -17.02 -1.33 -7.10
N SER A 18 -17.37 -2.59 -7.36
CA SER A 18 -18.05 -3.06 -8.55
C SER A 18 -19.55 -2.82 -8.40
N GLY A 19 -19.98 -1.58 -8.62
CA GLY A 19 -21.40 -1.22 -8.60
C GLY A 19 -21.63 0.22 -9.01
N THR A 20 -22.38 0.41 -10.10
CA THR A 20 -22.85 1.70 -10.61
C THR A 20 -23.95 2.28 -9.71
N GLU A 21 -23.64 2.63 -8.48
CA GLU A 21 -24.44 3.57 -7.71
C GLU A 21 -23.54 4.74 -7.32
N SER A 22 -24.05 5.95 -7.52
CA SER A 22 -23.39 7.23 -7.32
C SER A 22 -23.11 7.54 -5.83
N GLY A 23 -22.51 6.60 -5.11
CA GLY A 23 -22.07 6.74 -3.74
C GLY A 23 -20.60 7.13 -3.75
N THR A 24 -20.30 8.39 -3.47
CA THR A 24 -18.96 8.80 -3.08
C THR A 24 -18.50 7.96 -1.89
N CYS A 25 -17.52 7.07 -2.08
CA CYS A 25 -16.77 6.46 -0.98
C CYS A 25 -15.94 7.57 -0.28
N SER A 26 -16.59 8.31 0.61
CA SER A 26 -15.91 9.18 1.56
C SER A 26 -15.64 8.37 2.82
N LEU A 27 -14.37 8.06 3.08
CA LEU A 27 -13.91 7.64 4.40
C LEU A 27 -14.08 8.82 5.37
N SER A 28 -15.27 8.96 5.95
CA SER A 28 -15.48 9.82 7.11
C SER A 28 -15.75 8.95 8.33
N ALA A 29 -14.69 8.41 8.94
CA ALA A 29 -14.76 7.93 10.31
C ALA A 29 -14.62 9.16 11.24
N LEU A 30 -15.72 9.54 11.89
CA LEU A 30 -15.76 10.58 12.91
C LEU A 30 -14.91 10.18 14.12
N GLN A 31 -13.82 10.91 14.40
CA GLN A 31 -13.42 11.15 15.78
C GLN A 31 -13.95 12.53 16.19
N LYS A 32 -14.89 12.50 17.15
CA LYS A 32 -15.24 13.63 18.01
C LYS A 32 -13.97 14.06 18.79
N ALA A 33 -13.20 14.95 18.20
CA ALA A 33 -12.42 15.93 18.92
C ALA A 33 -12.61 17.22 18.13
N SER A 34 -13.23 18.21 18.77
CA SER A 34 -13.44 19.55 18.24
C SER A 34 -12.21 20.08 17.54
N TYR A 35 -12.18 20.02 16.22
CA TYR A 35 -11.28 20.84 15.41
C TYR A 35 -12.08 21.41 14.24
N LEU A 36 -12.07 22.73 14.21
CA LEU A 36 -12.77 23.59 13.29
C LEU A 36 -12.46 23.21 11.85
N SER A 37 -13.49 23.34 11.02
CA SER A 37 -13.41 23.38 9.57
C SER A 37 -12.31 24.35 9.12
N SER A 38 -11.13 23.83 8.85
CA SER A 38 -10.19 24.41 7.91
C SER A 38 -10.00 23.35 6.84
N LYS A 39 -10.39 23.66 5.60
CA LYS A 39 -10.11 22.85 4.42
C LYS A 39 -8.70 22.30 4.55
N VAL A 40 -8.56 20.98 4.77
CA VAL A 40 -7.27 20.32 4.51
C VAL A 40 -7.06 20.53 3.02
N GLN A 41 -6.18 21.47 2.72
CA GLN A 41 -5.77 21.76 1.36
C GLN A 41 -5.11 20.47 0.89
N GLN A 42 -5.86 19.67 0.13
CA GLN A 42 -5.33 18.49 -0.55
C GLN A 42 -4.14 18.98 -1.38
N ASP A 43 -2.93 18.61 -0.98
CA ASP A 43 -1.80 18.69 -1.90
C ASP A 43 -2.10 17.68 -3.01
N PRO A 44 -2.29 18.11 -4.28
CA PRO A 44 -2.74 17.23 -5.37
C PRO A 44 -1.74 16.13 -5.74
N ALA A 45 -0.55 16.13 -5.13
CA ALA A 45 0.41 15.05 -5.23
C ALA A 45 0.40 14.27 -3.90
N ALA A 46 -0.16 13.06 -3.90
CA ALA A 46 0.17 12.08 -2.88
C ALA A 46 1.70 12.01 -2.80
N THR A 47 2.28 12.51 -1.71
CA THR A 47 3.73 12.58 -1.61
C THR A 47 4.26 11.16 -1.75
N ARG A 48 5.24 10.96 -2.65
CA ARG A 48 5.88 9.66 -2.94
C ARG A 48 6.24 8.90 -1.66
N CYS A 49 6.65 9.66 -0.65
CA CYS A 49 7.05 9.22 0.67
C CYS A 49 6.12 9.85 1.73
N PRO A 50 4.94 9.26 2.03
CA PRO A 50 3.99 9.87 2.96
C PRO A 50 4.40 9.72 4.43
N GLY A 51 5.45 8.95 4.73
CA GLY A 51 6.00 8.76 6.08
C GLY A 51 6.38 7.31 6.35
N SER A 52 6.47 6.96 7.63
CA SER A 52 6.91 5.63 8.09
C SER A 52 5.97 5.05 9.14
N VAL A 53 5.86 3.73 9.20
CA VAL A 53 5.21 2.99 10.29
C VAL A 53 6.22 2.18 11.10
N ASN A 54 5.98 2.07 12.41
CA ASN A 54 6.79 1.21 13.26
C ASN A 54 6.38 -0.25 13.05
N VAL A 55 7.37 -1.12 12.77
CA VAL A 55 7.15 -2.56 12.63
C VAL A 55 8.09 -3.28 13.58
N ARG A 56 7.52 -3.76 14.69
CA ARG A 56 8.28 -4.46 15.71
C ARG A 56 8.87 -5.74 15.13
N GLY A 57 10.18 -5.93 15.32
CA GLY A 57 10.91 -7.09 14.81
C GLY A 57 11.43 -6.93 13.38
N TYR A 58 11.09 -5.83 12.69
CA TYR A 58 11.73 -5.45 11.44
C TYR A 58 13.08 -4.76 11.70
N ARG A 59 14.02 -4.86 10.75
CA ARG A 59 15.34 -4.21 10.83
C ARG A 59 15.14 -2.70 11.01
N GLY A 60 15.75 -2.12 12.04
CA GLY A 60 15.61 -0.69 12.34
C GLY A 60 14.27 -0.27 12.96
N GLY A 61 13.35 -1.22 13.20
CA GLY A 61 12.10 -1.00 13.94
C GLY A 61 11.02 -0.21 13.21
N LYS A 62 11.28 0.25 11.97
CA LYS A 62 10.36 1.01 11.14
C LYS A 62 10.49 0.63 9.67
N VAL A 63 9.44 0.87 8.90
CA VAL A 63 9.44 0.84 7.43
C VAL A 63 8.90 2.15 6.90
N GLU A 64 9.50 2.63 5.82
CA GLU A 64 9.00 3.77 5.07
C GLU A 64 7.86 3.32 4.16
N LEU A 65 6.92 4.22 3.89
CA LEU A 65 5.89 4.04 2.88
C LEU A 65 6.35 4.62 1.55
N ILE A 66 6.00 3.91 0.49
CA ILE A 66 6.44 4.17 -0.88
C ILE A 66 5.17 4.16 -1.75
N ASN A 67 4.52 5.31 -1.92
CA ASN A 67 3.27 5.42 -2.68
C ASN A 67 3.49 5.08 -4.15
N ALA A 68 2.65 4.22 -4.71
CA ALA A 68 2.63 3.97 -6.14
C ALA A 68 2.16 5.23 -6.88
N GLU A 69 2.69 5.44 -8.07
CA GLU A 69 2.27 6.53 -8.96
C GLU A 69 1.09 6.09 -9.85
N TRP A 70 0.99 4.77 -10.09
CA TRP A 70 0.02 4.13 -10.97
C TRP A 70 -0.63 2.94 -10.26
N ASN A 71 -1.95 2.81 -10.34
CA ASN A 71 -2.69 1.64 -9.83
C ASN A 71 -2.74 0.54 -10.91
N LEU A 72 -3.08 0.95 -12.13
CA LEU A 72 -3.08 0.13 -13.34
C LEU A 72 -2.20 0.82 -14.40
N PRO A 73 -1.81 0.12 -15.48
CA PRO A 73 -1.21 0.78 -16.64
C PRO A 73 -2.09 1.94 -17.10
N ASP A 74 -1.49 3.13 -17.23
CA ASP A 74 -2.15 4.37 -17.63
C ASP A 74 -3.24 4.90 -16.67
N GLU A 75 -3.40 4.32 -15.47
CA GLU A 75 -4.32 4.81 -14.43
C GLU A 75 -3.58 5.24 -13.16
N ARG A 76 -3.70 6.52 -12.80
CA ARG A 76 -3.08 7.08 -11.59
C ARG A 76 -3.57 6.40 -10.33
N ALA A 77 -2.65 6.13 -9.41
CA ALA A 77 -3.00 5.68 -8.08
C ALA A 77 -3.71 6.81 -7.29
N GLY A 78 -4.65 6.42 -6.45
CA GLY A 78 -5.23 7.31 -5.45
C GLY A 78 -4.23 7.64 -4.33
N PRO A 79 -4.52 8.66 -3.51
CA PRO A 79 -3.62 9.06 -2.45
C PRO A 79 -3.58 8.02 -1.34
N VAL A 80 -2.39 7.77 -0.80
CA VAL A 80 -2.20 7.07 0.47
C VAL A 80 -1.49 8.00 1.43
N ASN A 81 -2.09 8.24 2.59
CA ASN A 81 -1.62 9.19 3.57
C ASN A 81 -1.25 8.51 4.88
N MET A 82 -0.41 9.18 5.66
CA MET A 82 -0.16 8.84 7.06
C MET A 82 -0.92 9.80 7.96
N VAL A 83 -1.80 9.27 8.80
CA VAL A 83 -2.56 10.07 9.76
C VAL A 83 -2.40 9.46 11.14
N SER A 84 -1.81 10.20 12.06
CA SER A 84 -1.65 9.77 13.47
C SER A 84 -1.02 8.38 13.66
N GLY A 85 -0.10 7.99 12.77
CA GLY A 85 0.58 6.69 12.80
C GLY A 85 -0.14 5.56 12.08
N SER A 86 -1.31 5.82 11.49
CA SER A 86 -2.06 4.87 10.65
C SER A 86 -1.85 5.16 9.17
N VAL A 87 -1.78 4.09 8.38
CA VAL A 87 -1.81 4.19 6.91
C VAL A 87 -3.26 4.33 6.48
N VAL A 88 -3.57 5.40 5.76
CA VAL A 88 -4.93 5.72 5.29
C VAL A 88 -4.90 5.76 3.76
N PRO A 89 -5.14 4.62 3.11
CA PRO A 89 -5.24 4.55 1.67
C PRO A 89 -6.61 5.04 1.20
N GLY A 90 -6.61 5.93 0.21
CA GLY A 90 -7.81 6.33 -0.52
C GLY A 90 -8.20 5.29 -1.57
N MET A 91 -9.34 5.53 -2.23
CA MET A 91 -9.79 4.77 -3.40
C MET A 91 -8.66 4.64 -4.43
N LYS A 92 -8.37 3.43 -4.91
CA LYS A 92 -7.28 3.09 -5.84
C LYS A 92 -5.86 3.39 -5.30
N GLY A 93 -5.72 3.53 -3.98
CA GLY A 93 -4.47 3.86 -3.32
C GLY A 93 -3.59 2.63 -3.13
N ARG A 94 -2.34 2.71 -3.55
CA ARG A 94 -1.34 1.65 -3.36
C ARG A 94 -0.06 2.21 -2.75
N THR A 95 0.48 1.54 -1.74
CA THR A 95 1.78 1.87 -1.14
C THR A 95 2.59 0.60 -0.86
N TYR A 96 3.90 0.72 -0.91
CA TYR A 96 4.82 -0.38 -0.59
C TYR A 96 5.52 -0.09 0.73
N PHE A 97 5.83 -1.15 1.50
CA PHE A 97 6.75 -1.01 2.62
C PHE A 97 8.19 -1.02 2.11
N GLY A 98 8.99 -0.10 2.63
CA GLY A 98 10.35 0.18 2.19
C GLY A 98 11.35 0.27 3.32
N ASP A 99 12.61 -0.06 3.03
CA ASP A 99 13.74 0.29 3.88
C ASP A 99 14.06 1.79 3.80
N SER A 100 13.78 2.42 2.65
CA SER A 100 13.92 3.86 2.43
C SER A 100 12.95 4.34 1.37
N CYS A 101 12.53 5.61 1.46
CA CYS A 101 11.76 6.26 0.41
C CYS A 101 12.47 7.55 -0.04
N GLU A 102 12.52 7.75 -1.35
CA GLU A 102 13.07 8.96 -1.97
C GLU A 102 12.15 9.44 -3.09
N ASN A 103 12.16 10.75 -3.33
CA ASN A 103 11.56 11.32 -4.52
C ASN A 103 12.37 10.93 -5.75
N GLY A 104 11.72 10.37 -6.77
CA GLY A 104 12.36 9.91 -8.01
C GLY A 104 11.93 8.50 -8.41
N THR A 105 12.80 7.80 -9.11
CA THR A 105 12.51 6.48 -9.68
C THR A 105 12.34 5.41 -8.61
N TYR A 106 11.41 4.48 -8.85
CA TYR A 106 11.28 3.27 -8.05
C TYR A 106 12.55 2.42 -8.16
N SER A 107 12.89 1.72 -7.08
CA SER A 107 14.02 0.79 -7.06
C SER A 107 13.67 -0.42 -6.20
N PRO A 108 13.86 -1.65 -6.71
CA PRO A 108 13.45 -2.86 -6.00
C PRO A 108 14.26 -3.05 -4.72
N SER A 109 15.52 -2.61 -4.69
CA SER A 109 16.40 -2.71 -3.52
C SER A 109 15.93 -1.88 -2.32
N ARG A 110 15.02 -0.92 -2.54
CA ARG A 110 14.44 -0.06 -1.49
C ARG A 110 13.22 -0.67 -0.82
N TYR A 111 12.58 -1.68 -1.41
CA TYR A 111 11.45 -2.33 -0.76
C TYR A 111 11.91 -3.14 0.45
N ALA A 112 11.07 -3.13 1.47
CA ALA A 112 11.29 -3.90 2.68
C ALA A 112 11.27 -5.40 2.35
N SER A 113 12.00 -6.20 3.12
CA SER A 113 12.06 -7.66 2.96
C SER A 113 11.68 -8.35 4.26
N PHE A 114 10.50 -8.95 4.26
CA PHE A 114 9.94 -9.66 5.40
C PHE A 114 10.24 -11.15 5.32
N HIS A 115 11.07 -11.64 6.23
CA HIS A 115 11.30 -13.07 6.42
C HIS A 115 10.35 -13.60 7.50
N LEU A 116 9.16 -14.04 7.09
CA LEU A 116 8.07 -14.40 8.02
C LEU A 116 7.98 -15.89 8.36
N LEU A 117 8.79 -16.76 7.75
CA LEU A 117 8.77 -18.19 8.11
C LEU A 117 9.06 -18.40 9.60
N GLY A 118 8.15 -19.12 10.26
CA GLY A 118 8.20 -19.37 11.70
C GLY A 118 7.96 -18.11 12.57
N LYS A 119 7.44 -17.03 11.99
CA LYS A 119 7.11 -15.77 12.69
C LYS A 119 5.62 -15.45 12.53
N SER A 120 5.17 -14.41 13.22
CA SER A 120 3.81 -13.88 13.09
C SER A 120 3.88 -12.39 12.76
N LEU A 121 3.16 -12.00 11.72
CA LEU A 121 2.87 -10.60 11.44
C LEU A 121 1.51 -10.27 12.06
N LYS A 122 1.42 -9.14 12.78
CA LYS A 122 0.18 -8.69 13.43
C LYS A 122 -0.03 -7.21 13.12
N TRP A 123 -1.25 -6.87 12.75
CA TRP A 123 -1.69 -5.50 12.52
C TRP A 123 -3.10 -5.29 13.09
N THR A 124 -3.57 -4.05 13.02
CA THR A 124 -4.96 -3.69 13.30
C THR A 124 -5.43 -2.84 12.14
N THR A 125 -6.63 -3.12 11.66
CA THR A 125 -7.26 -2.39 10.57
C THR A 125 -8.63 -1.90 11.03
N ASP A 126 -9.04 -0.75 10.51
CA ASP A 126 -10.42 -0.28 10.58
C ASP A 126 -10.98 -0.25 9.16
N VAL A 127 -11.81 -1.25 8.85
CA VAL A 127 -12.49 -1.38 7.55
C VAL A 127 -13.95 -0.95 7.63
N SER A 128 -14.37 -0.27 8.71
CA SER A 128 -15.78 0.12 8.88
C SER A 128 -16.30 1.09 7.81
N GLY A 129 -15.39 1.78 7.10
CA GLY A 129 -15.71 2.64 5.96
C GLY A 129 -15.69 1.93 4.60
N ALA A 130 -15.33 0.63 4.54
CA ALA A 130 -15.43 -0.15 3.32
C ALA A 130 -16.88 -0.61 3.10
N GLY A 131 -17.45 -0.18 1.98
CA GLY A 131 -18.79 -0.62 1.55
C GLY A 131 -18.74 -1.93 0.76
N CYS A 132 -19.91 -2.46 0.42
CA CYS A 132 -20.02 -3.63 -0.44
C CYS A 132 -19.24 -3.44 -1.76
N GLY A 133 -18.46 -4.45 -2.13
CA GLY A 133 -17.66 -4.45 -3.36
C GLY A 133 -16.30 -3.76 -3.22
N CYS A 134 -16.01 -3.00 -2.16
CA CYS A 134 -14.68 -2.43 -1.98
C CYS A 134 -13.75 -3.46 -1.32
N ASN A 135 -12.46 -3.44 -1.66
CA ASN A 135 -11.45 -4.33 -1.08
C ASN A 135 -10.30 -3.54 -0.43
N ALA A 136 -10.14 -3.68 0.88
CA ALA A 136 -9.03 -3.12 1.62
C ALA A 136 -7.97 -4.19 1.91
N ALA A 137 -6.95 -4.25 1.06
CA ALA A 137 -5.99 -5.36 1.08
C ALA A 137 -4.67 -5.08 1.81
N LEU A 138 -4.10 -6.15 2.37
CA LEU A 138 -2.70 -6.23 2.82
C LEU A 138 -2.16 -7.58 2.38
N TYR A 139 -1.06 -7.59 1.65
CA TYR A 139 -0.53 -8.79 1.03
C TYR A 139 0.99 -8.72 0.88
N LEU A 140 1.60 -9.85 0.53
CA LEU A 140 3.04 -9.97 0.35
C LEU A 140 3.33 -10.31 -1.09
N THR A 141 4.24 -9.59 -1.74
CA THR A 141 4.71 -9.95 -3.08
C THR A 141 6.23 -9.81 -3.21
N SER A 142 6.81 -10.50 -4.18
CA SER A 142 8.27 -10.54 -4.34
C SER A 142 8.88 -9.28 -4.99
N LEU A 143 8.36 -8.08 -4.68
CA LEU A 143 8.79 -6.80 -5.28
C LEU A 143 10.30 -6.56 -5.19
N ARG A 144 10.90 -6.81 -4.01
CA ARG A 144 12.32 -6.54 -3.76
C ARG A 144 13.25 -7.34 -4.67
N HIS A 145 12.78 -8.51 -5.09
CA HIS A 145 13.52 -9.43 -5.96
C HIS A 145 13.12 -9.30 -7.43
N SER A 146 12.23 -8.35 -7.75
CA SER A 146 11.86 -8.07 -9.14
C SER A 146 13.05 -7.45 -9.89
N THR A 147 13.39 -8.04 -11.03
CA THR A 147 14.40 -7.53 -11.96
C THR A 147 13.78 -6.79 -13.16
N LYS A 148 12.45 -6.70 -13.20
CA LYS A 148 11.69 -6.14 -14.33
C LYS A 148 10.85 -4.96 -13.84
N ALA A 149 11.00 -3.83 -14.53
CA ALA A 149 10.04 -2.75 -14.37
C ALA A 149 8.67 -3.19 -14.89
N SER A 150 7.62 -2.83 -14.17
CA SER A 150 6.23 -3.11 -14.51
C SER A 150 5.71 -2.09 -15.53
N LYS A 151 4.54 -2.35 -16.12
CA LYS A 151 3.80 -1.38 -16.94
C LYS A 151 3.26 -0.19 -16.13
N CYS A 152 3.34 -0.25 -14.80
CA CYS A 152 2.99 0.81 -13.86
C CYS A 152 4.21 1.66 -13.47
N ASN A 153 5.31 1.59 -14.23
CA ASN A 153 6.55 2.37 -14.05
C ASN A 153 7.23 2.21 -12.67
N ASP A 154 6.93 1.10 -12.00
CA ASP A 154 7.57 0.67 -10.76
C ASP A 154 8.09 -0.77 -10.91
N TYR A 155 8.24 -1.48 -9.80
CA TYR A 155 8.67 -2.89 -9.79
C TYR A 155 7.59 -3.80 -9.16
N TYR A 156 6.34 -3.33 -9.17
CA TYR A 156 5.20 -4.08 -8.69
C TYR A 156 4.95 -5.32 -9.53
N CYS A 157 4.54 -6.37 -8.84
CA CYS A 157 4.15 -7.65 -9.38
C CYS A 157 3.15 -8.30 -8.42
N ASP A 158 2.27 -9.13 -8.96
CA ASP A 158 1.29 -9.95 -8.24
C ASP A 158 1.02 -11.24 -9.02
N ALA A 159 0.16 -12.12 -8.53
CA ALA A 159 -0.20 -13.34 -9.24
C ALA A 159 -1.09 -13.07 -10.47
N ALA A 160 -1.86 -11.98 -10.42
CA ALA A 160 -2.86 -11.59 -11.41
C ALA A 160 -2.29 -10.92 -12.67
N ASP A 161 -1.03 -10.47 -12.64
CA ASP A 161 -0.36 -9.77 -13.73
C ASP A 161 -0.91 -8.35 -13.99
N VAL A 162 -1.41 -7.66 -12.95
CA VAL A 162 -2.12 -6.37 -13.09
C VAL A 162 -1.26 -5.32 -13.80
N CYS A 163 0.02 -5.24 -13.44
CA CYS A 163 0.99 -4.35 -14.08
C CYS A 163 1.96 -5.09 -15.03
N GLY A 164 1.60 -6.28 -15.52
CA GLY A 164 2.40 -6.99 -16.53
C GLY A 164 3.66 -7.69 -16.02
N VAL A 165 3.80 -7.88 -14.70
CA VAL A 165 4.83 -8.73 -14.08
C VAL A 165 4.16 -9.67 -13.09
N ARG A 166 4.33 -10.98 -13.29
CA ARG A 166 3.89 -12.02 -12.36
C ARG A 166 4.94 -12.35 -11.30
N CYS A 167 4.51 -12.56 -10.06
CA CYS A 167 5.34 -13.11 -9.00
C CYS A 167 4.52 -13.87 -7.94
N THR A 168 5.22 -14.48 -6.98
CA THR A 168 4.57 -15.09 -5.81
C THR A 168 3.88 -14.02 -5.00
N GLU A 169 2.65 -14.31 -4.63
CA GLU A 169 1.78 -13.46 -3.83
C GLU A 169 1.21 -14.28 -2.67
N ILE A 170 1.05 -13.63 -1.50
CA ILE A 170 0.37 -14.18 -0.34
C ILE A 170 -0.59 -13.11 0.19
N ASP A 171 -1.87 -13.34 0.01
CA ASP A 171 -2.92 -12.46 0.50
C ASP A 171 -3.13 -12.69 2.01
N LEU A 172 -2.88 -11.66 2.82
CA LEU A 172 -3.06 -11.73 4.27
C LEU A 172 -4.42 -11.20 4.69
N GLN A 173 -4.92 -10.19 3.99
CA GLN A 173 -6.23 -9.58 4.17
C GLN A 173 -6.72 -9.08 2.81
N GLU A 174 -7.94 -9.48 2.46
CA GLU A 174 -8.82 -8.86 1.46
C GLU A 174 -10.20 -8.77 2.11
N ALA A 175 -10.69 -7.56 2.35
CA ALA A 175 -11.81 -7.31 3.27
C ALA A 175 -12.63 -6.08 2.89
#